data_AF-A0A9W7EP02-F1
#
_entry.id   AF-A0A9W7EP02-F1
#
_cell.length_a   1.000
_cell.length_b   1.000
_cell.length_c   1.000
_cell.angle_alpha   90.00
_cell.angle_beta   90.00
_cell.angle_gamma   90.00
#
_symmetry.space_group_name_H-M   'P 1'
#
loop_
_entity.id
_entity.type
_entity.pdbx_description
1 polymer ?
#
loop_
_entity_poly.entity_id
_entity_poly.type
_entity_poly.pdbx_seq_one_letter_code
_entity_poly.pdbx_strand_id
1 'polypeptide(L)'
;MADFKTALNLTDDKLATKFSALASHHNLNANEIADNWDAYSMSNDDASHSDANFTSFRTYLTKALSKKSDKKAVPTVDIKKKGDNKRMSEKVNPMGSPIASSKAKLAAGLSRISTSPAAAYEDRKNVGQVIAHFNTQLEEKKVDLNLVTQNKAGVKIDGFNDFGTNVEQKYRYMFTTLPERAKALDTHLVNMGKEMAEQFDMKDLCPIGEPRTDTVKVIGRICNEAHEGKLNKTTIMLEGSRHEAGGQRIFMNCDELKTFSVFPGQIVGVEGKNPSGRKMIASKICEGVSKPLVKTKAGELLKIQHSSEAQDGQPLSVFAAAGPFTTNQNFDFEPMADLLAVVGRLRPDVVVLSGPFVPSDHPSAKDGAVQMVSEDGEKLTVTFENIFSEKFAKLLEDTFLDHPDLPTQFVLVPSIDDAFHDNVFPQAPFKDRVENGESMDLPGAEGIVNGSLGLQYVEEAGREGQDSKNWTKRVHCVSNPSTFKVRRSYEERSDEDVERERRGSLSLEQRLSRSLSLLVLPLSPKQLF
;
A
#
# COMPACT_ATOMS: atom_id res chain seq x y z
N MET A 1 -20.38 -11.51 -29.55
CA MET A 1 -19.72 -10.97 -30.76
C MET A 1 -19.04 -9.64 -30.48
N ALA A 2 -19.74 -8.65 -29.90
CA ALA A 2 -19.13 -7.40 -29.44
C ALA A 2 -17.96 -7.63 -28.47
N ASP A 3 -18.11 -8.56 -27.52
CA ASP A 3 -17.06 -8.88 -26.55
C ASP A 3 -15.77 -9.39 -27.19
N PHE A 4 -15.86 -10.14 -28.30
CA PHE A 4 -14.68 -10.63 -29.02
C PHE A 4 -14.01 -9.54 -29.85
N LYS A 5 -14.78 -8.61 -30.42
CA LYS A 5 -14.20 -7.43 -31.09
C LYS A 5 -13.44 -6.57 -30.11
N THR A 6 -13.98 -6.37 -28.90
CA THR A 6 -13.32 -5.60 -27.85
C THR A 6 -12.11 -6.34 -27.28
N ALA A 7 -12.24 -7.63 -26.96
CA ALA A 7 -11.17 -8.40 -26.31
C ALA A 7 -9.95 -8.63 -27.22
N LEU A 8 -10.17 -8.82 -28.53
CA LEU A 8 -9.11 -9.06 -29.53
C LEU A 8 -8.80 -7.81 -30.38
N ASN A 9 -9.47 -6.68 -30.12
CA ASN A 9 -9.37 -5.45 -30.91
C ASN A 9 -9.55 -5.67 -32.43
N LEU A 10 -10.59 -6.43 -32.80
CA LEU A 10 -10.87 -6.80 -34.19
C LEU A 10 -11.69 -5.73 -34.92
N THR A 11 -11.24 -5.36 -36.12
CA THR A 11 -11.98 -4.49 -37.04
C THR A 11 -12.87 -5.27 -38.02
N ASP A 12 -12.60 -6.57 -38.24
CA ASP A 12 -13.33 -7.42 -39.19
C ASP A 12 -14.36 -8.35 -38.49
N ASP A 13 -15.63 -8.15 -38.83
CA ASP A 13 -16.80 -8.91 -38.39
C ASP A 13 -16.71 -10.40 -38.74
N LYS A 14 -16.09 -10.74 -39.89
CA LYS A 14 -15.90 -12.14 -40.30
C LYS A 14 -14.91 -12.84 -39.38
N LEU A 15 -13.78 -12.18 -39.08
CA LEU A 15 -12.78 -12.72 -38.17
C LEU A 15 -13.36 -12.87 -36.75
N ALA A 16 -14.11 -11.87 -36.27
CA ALA A 16 -14.78 -11.92 -34.97
C ALA A 16 -15.77 -13.10 -34.86
N THR A 17 -16.47 -13.43 -35.95
CA THR A 17 -17.33 -14.62 -36.02
C THR A 17 -16.53 -15.91 -35.88
N LYS A 18 -15.37 -16.00 -36.56
CA LYS A 18 -14.47 -17.17 -36.50
C LYS A 18 -13.90 -17.38 -35.09
N PHE A 19 -13.47 -16.32 -34.42
CA PHE A 19 -13.01 -16.39 -33.03
C PHE A 19 -14.14 -16.78 -32.06
N SER A 20 -15.34 -16.22 -32.23
CA SER A 20 -16.50 -16.60 -31.42
C SER A 20 -16.85 -18.08 -31.59
N ALA A 21 -16.81 -18.61 -32.81
CA ALA A 21 -17.08 -20.03 -33.08
C ALA A 21 -16.00 -20.95 -32.47
N LEU A 22 -14.73 -20.54 -32.54
CA LEU A 22 -13.62 -21.28 -31.93
C LEU A 22 -13.73 -21.29 -30.39
N ALA A 23 -14.14 -20.17 -29.80
CA ALA A 23 -14.40 -20.02 -28.37
C ALA A 23 -15.49 -20.98 -27.89
N SER A 24 -16.63 -20.99 -28.58
CA SER A 24 -17.73 -21.91 -28.28
C SER A 24 -17.32 -23.38 -28.42
N HIS A 25 -16.51 -23.72 -29.43
CA HIS A 25 -16.04 -25.10 -29.63
C HIS A 25 -15.16 -25.60 -28.47
N HIS A 26 -14.40 -24.71 -27.83
CA HIS A 26 -13.51 -25.06 -26.72
C HIS A 26 -14.03 -24.64 -25.34
N ASN A 27 -15.28 -24.16 -25.26
CA ASN A 27 -15.91 -23.63 -24.05
C ASN A 27 -15.05 -22.56 -23.34
N LEU A 28 -14.49 -21.65 -24.14
CA LEU A 28 -13.69 -20.52 -23.67
C LEU A 28 -14.48 -19.21 -23.80
N ASN A 29 -14.26 -18.28 -22.88
CA ASN A 29 -14.78 -16.92 -22.98
C ASN A 29 -13.88 -16.03 -23.86
N ALA A 30 -14.34 -14.80 -24.14
CA ALA A 30 -13.62 -13.87 -25.03
C ALA A 30 -12.23 -13.48 -24.51
N ASN A 31 -12.06 -13.33 -23.20
CA ASN A 31 -10.78 -13.00 -22.59
C ASN A 31 -9.82 -14.19 -22.65
N GLU A 32 -10.31 -15.41 -22.40
CA GLU A 32 -9.47 -16.62 -22.49
C GLU A 32 -8.98 -16.85 -23.92
N ILE A 33 -9.80 -16.58 -24.94
CA ILE A 33 -9.38 -16.62 -26.34
C ILE A 33 -8.34 -15.55 -26.64
N ALA A 34 -8.54 -14.32 -26.13
CA ALA A 34 -7.57 -13.23 -26.28
C ALA A 34 -6.22 -13.58 -25.63
N ASP A 35 -6.22 -14.15 -24.42
CA ASP A 35 -5.00 -14.59 -23.74
C ASP A 35 -4.23 -15.66 -24.53
N ASN A 36 -4.96 -16.60 -25.13
CA ASN A 36 -4.33 -17.62 -25.98
C ASN A 36 -3.81 -17.04 -27.29
N TRP A 37 -4.53 -16.07 -27.88
CA TRP A 37 -4.08 -15.35 -29.07
C TRP A 37 -2.81 -14.56 -28.79
N ASP A 38 -2.74 -13.85 -27.66
CA ASP A 38 -1.53 -13.16 -27.20
C ASP A 38 -0.36 -14.12 -27.04
N ALA A 39 -0.58 -15.28 -26.39
CA ALA A 39 0.47 -16.29 -26.23
C ALA A 39 0.96 -16.86 -27.56
N TYR A 40 0.06 -17.06 -28.52
CA TYR A 40 0.41 -17.46 -29.88
C TYR A 40 1.23 -16.37 -30.59
N SER A 41 0.79 -15.13 -30.51
CA SER A 41 1.42 -13.95 -31.09
C SER A 41 2.83 -13.71 -30.53
N MET A 42 3.06 -13.96 -29.24
CA MET A 42 4.40 -13.85 -28.64
C MET A 42 5.40 -14.89 -29.18
N SER A 43 4.91 -15.99 -29.74
CA SER A 43 5.74 -17.09 -30.25
C SER A 43 5.95 -17.07 -31.76
N ASN A 44 5.34 -16.12 -32.48
CA ASN A 44 5.41 -16.01 -33.94
C ASN A 44 5.68 -14.56 -34.36
N ASP A 45 6.58 -14.36 -35.33
CA ASP A 45 7.02 -13.02 -35.75
C ASP A 45 5.95 -12.22 -36.51
N ASP A 46 4.87 -12.85 -37.00
CA ASP A 46 3.70 -12.19 -37.62
C ASP A 46 2.41 -12.58 -36.88
N ALA A 47 1.87 -11.63 -36.12
CA ALA A 47 0.68 -11.77 -35.29
C ALA A 47 -0.53 -10.97 -35.81
N SER A 48 -0.51 -10.57 -37.09
CA SER A 48 -1.61 -9.79 -37.67
C SER A 48 -2.93 -10.57 -37.69
N HIS A 49 -4.05 -9.85 -37.55
CA HIS A 49 -5.39 -10.42 -37.61
C HIS A 49 -5.77 -10.78 -39.06
N SER A 50 -5.24 -11.90 -39.55
CA SER A 50 -5.48 -12.45 -40.89
C SER A 50 -6.09 -13.85 -40.83
N ASP A 51 -6.73 -14.28 -41.94
CA ASP A 51 -7.31 -15.63 -42.04
C ASP A 51 -6.26 -16.75 -41.95
N ALA A 52 -5.05 -16.49 -42.43
CA ALA A 52 -3.92 -17.40 -42.33
C ALA A 52 -3.49 -17.58 -40.87
N ASN A 53 -3.30 -16.48 -40.15
CA ASN A 53 -2.90 -16.51 -38.74
C ASN A 53 -4.00 -17.07 -37.84
N PHE A 54 -5.27 -16.81 -38.14
CA PHE A 54 -6.40 -17.47 -37.45
C PHE A 54 -6.35 -19.00 -37.58
N THR A 55 -6.00 -19.52 -38.77
CA THR A 55 -5.91 -20.97 -39.02
C THR A 55 -4.75 -21.60 -38.24
N SER A 56 -3.60 -20.93 -38.22
CA SER A 56 -2.43 -21.34 -37.43
C SER A 56 -2.73 -21.29 -35.93
N PHE A 57 -3.38 -20.22 -35.45
CA PHE A 57 -3.81 -20.08 -34.06
C PHE A 57 -4.80 -21.16 -33.65
N ARG A 58 -5.80 -21.47 -34.48
CA ARG A 58 -6.75 -22.56 -34.23
C ARG A 58 -6.02 -23.87 -33.98
N THR A 59 -5.02 -24.18 -34.80
CA THR A 59 -4.20 -25.39 -34.66
C THR A 59 -3.38 -25.37 -33.37
N TYR A 60 -2.78 -24.23 -33.05
CA TYR A 60 -2.06 -24.01 -31.79
C TYR A 60 -2.95 -24.24 -30.57
N LEU A 61 -4.14 -23.63 -30.54
CA LEU A 61 -5.08 -23.71 -29.43
C LEU A 61 -5.57 -25.14 -29.21
N THR A 62 -5.96 -25.86 -30.27
CA THR A 62 -6.39 -27.26 -30.17
C THR A 62 -5.28 -28.15 -29.61
N LYS A 63 -4.01 -27.93 -30.02
CA LYS A 63 -2.84 -28.68 -29.50
C LYS A 63 -2.48 -28.32 -28.06
N ALA A 64 -2.67 -27.05 -27.66
CA ALA A 64 -2.43 -26.59 -26.29
C ALA A 64 -3.45 -27.18 -25.31
N LEU A 65 -4.71 -27.30 -25.72
CA LEU A 65 -5.78 -27.86 -24.90
C LEU A 65 -5.70 -29.39 -24.78
N SER A 66 -5.32 -30.12 -25.84
CA SER A 66 -5.16 -31.58 -25.77
C SER A 66 -4.01 -32.01 -24.85
N LYS A 67 -2.92 -31.24 -24.77
CA LYS A 67 -1.83 -31.52 -23.81
C LYS A 67 -2.21 -31.33 -22.34
N LYS A 68 -3.28 -30.57 -22.04
CA LYS A 68 -3.78 -30.36 -20.67
C LYS A 68 -4.68 -31.52 -20.20
N SER A 69 -5.36 -32.24 -21.09
CA SER A 69 -6.19 -33.39 -20.71
C SER A 69 -5.36 -34.62 -20.32
N ASP A 70 -4.20 -34.83 -20.95
CA ASP A 70 -3.36 -36.02 -20.71
C ASP A 70 -2.63 -36.03 -19.36
N LYS A 71 -2.54 -34.89 -18.66
CA LYS A 71 -1.85 -34.78 -17.36
C LYS A 71 -2.75 -35.02 -16.13
N LYS A 72 -4.04 -35.33 -16.30
CA LYS A 72 -5.02 -35.49 -15.20
C LYS A 72 -5.31 -36.94 -14.75
N ALA A 73 -4.68 -37.95 -15.35
CA ALA A 73 -4.89 -39.34 -14.94
C ALA A 73 -3.90 -39.78 -13.83
N VAL A 74 -4.40 -39.93 -12.60
CA VAL A 74 -3.68 -40.49 -11.44
C VAL A 74 -3.90 -42.01 -11.41
N PRO A 75 -2.86 -42.85 -11.23
CA PRO A 75 -3.06 -44.28 -10.98
C PRO A 75 -3.39 -44.52 -9.50
N THR A 76 -4.51 -45.19 -9.25
CA THR A 76 -4.93 -45.77 -7.96
C THR A 76 -4.03 -46.98 -7.64
N VAL A 77 -3.51 -47.05 -6.41
CA VAL A 77 -2.81 -48.24 -5.89
C VAL A 77 -3.62 -48.83 -4.73
N ASP A 78 -4.06 -50.07 -4.95
CA ASP A 78 -4.76 -50.92 -3.99
C ASP A 78 -3.90 -51.30 -2.77
N ILE A 79 -4.51 -51.22 -1.59
CA ILE A 79 -3.94 -51.66 -0.32
C ILE A 79 -4.20 -53.17 -0.16
N LYS A 80 -3.13 -53.98 -0.14
CA LYS A 80 -3.15 -55.32 0.48
C LYS A 80 -2.10 -55.43 1.59
N LYS A 81 -2.61 -55.67 2.80
CA LYS A 81 -1.88 -56.01 4.03
C LYS A 81 -1.23 -57.39 3.95
N LYS A 82 0.03 -57.50 4.39
CA LYS A 82 0.57 -58.67 5.12
C LYS A 82 1.70 -58.19 6.04
N GLY A 83 1.62 -58.56 7.31
CA GLY A 83 2.59 -58.21 8.35
C GLY A 83 3.82 -59.10 8.36
N ASP A 84 4.90 -58.64 8.98
CA ASP A 84 5.38 -59.16 10.27
C ASP A 84 6.60 -58.37 10.78
N ASN A 85 6.67 -58.25 12.11
CA ASN A 85 7.69 -57.54 12.88
C ASN A 85 9.07 -58.20 12.81
N LYS A 86 10.14 -57.43 12.59
CA LYS A 86 11.38 -57.55 13.39
C LYS A 86 12.27 -56.30 13.27
N ARG A 87 12.61 -55.74 14.43
CA ARG A 87 13.47 -54.57 14.64
C ARG A 87 14.91 -55.05 14.81
N MET A 88 15.84 -54.56 13.99
CA MET A 88 17.28 -54.60 14.27
C MET A 88 17.95 -53.33 13.72
N SER A 89 18.67 -52.66 14.60
CA SER A 89 19.55 -51.53 14.36
C SER A 89 20.93 -52.01 13.89
N GLU A 90 21.45 -51.47 12.78
CA GLU A 90 22.71 -50.69 12.73
C GLU A 90 23.20 -50.46 11.29
N LYS A 91 23.58 -49.20 11.04
CA LYS A 91 24.68 -48.67 10.21
C LYS A 91 24.86 -49.13 8.76
N VAL A 92 24.58 -48.20 7.84
CA VAL A 92 25.38 -47.98 6.62
C VAL A 92 25.56 -46.47 6.41
N ASN A 93 26.80 -46.05 6.17
CA ASN A 93 27.27 -44.69 5.88
C ASN A 93 28.16 -44.80 4.61
N PRO A 94 28.66 -43.71 3.98
CA PRO A 94 28.00 -42.67 3.19
C PRO A 94 28.55 -42.59 1.74
N MET A 95 27.88 -41.91 0.81
CA MET A 95 28.55 -41.29 -0.36
C MET A 95 27.67 -40.23 -1.02
N GLY A 96 28.18 -38.99 -1.09
CA GLY A 96 27.52 -37.83 -1.68
C GLY A 96 28.14 -36.53 -1.17
N SER A 97 29.19 -36.08 -1.86
CA SER A 97 30.12 -35.03 -1.44
C SER A 97 29.52 -33.63 -1.23
N PRO A 98 30.15 -32.80 -0.36
CA PRO A 98 29.61 -31.53 0.10
C PRO A 98 29.97 -30.38 -0.85
N ILE A 99 28.98 -29.53 -1.20
CA ILE A 99 29.27 -28.22 -1.79
C ILE A 99 29.65 -27.28 -0.64
N ALA A 100 30.91 -26.87 -0.65
CA ALA A 100 31.54 -26.00 0.31
C ALA A 100 30.87 -24.63 0.38
N SER A 101 30.54 -24.20 1.60
CA SER A 101 30.22 -22.82 1.92
C SER A 101 31.49 -21.97 1.88
N SER A 102 31.76 -21.36 0.74
CA SER A 102 32.79 -20.33 0.62
C SER A 102 32.31 -19.04 1.32
N LYS A 103 32.90 -18.77 2.48
CA LYS A 103 32.89 -17.46 3.15
C LYS A 103 33.46 -16.40 2.20
N ALA A 104 32.59 -15.63 1.53
CA ALA A 104 32.95 -14.35 0.96
C ALA A 104 32.54 -13.24 1.94
N LYS A 105 33.53 -12.46 2.40
CA LYS A 105 33.37 -11.31 3.28
C LYS A 105 32.53 -10.23 2.58
N LEU A 106 31.31 -10.00 3.06
CA LEU A 106 30.61 -8.74 2.85
C LEU A 106 31.20 -7.71 3.83
N ALA A 107 31.93 -6.74 3.29
CA ALA A 107 32.20 -5.48 3.95
C ALA A 107 31.26 -4.42 3.35
N ALA A 108 30.80 -3.51 4.22
CA ALA A 108 29.93 -2.35 4.01
C ALA A 108 28.40 -2.59 4.07
N GLY A 109 27.84 -2.34 5.27
CA GLY A 109 26.88 -1.22 5.35
C GLY A 109 25.44 -1.47 5.80
N LEU A 110 25.07 -2.64 6.34
CA LEU A 110 23.82 -2.82 7.09
C LEU A 110 24.14 -3.59 8.34
N SER A 111 24.28 -2.90 9.47
CA SER A 111 24.40 -3.55 10.77
C SER A 111 23.13 -4.37 11.00
N ARG A 112 23.26 -5.70 10.91
CA ARG A 112 22.43 -6.59 11.72
C ARG A 112 22.56 -6.05 13.14
N ILE A 113 21.46 -5.55 13.71
CA ILE A 113 21.42 -5.24 15.13
C ILE A 113 21.72 -6.56 15.83
N SER A 114 22.97 -6.72 16.26
CA SER A 114 23.30 -7.71 17.26
C SER A 114 22.46 -7.32 18.47
N THR A 115 21.59 -8.23 18.90
CA THR A 115 20.88 -8.11 20.17
C THR A 115 21.91 -8.26 21.30
N SER A 116 22.66 -7.20 21.56
CA SER A 116 22.94 -6.82 22.95
C SER A 116 21.57 -6.73 23.64
N PRO A 117 21.40 -7.19 24.89
CA PRO A 117 20.15 -6.94 25.59
C PRO A 117 19.92 -5.43 25.55
N ALA A 118 18.92 -4.99 24.78
CA ALA A 118 18.55 -3.60 24.75
C ALA A 118 18.26 -3.22 26.20
N ALA A 119 18.79 -2.08 26.66
CA ALA A 119 18.37 -1.52 27.94
C ALA A 119 16.83 -1.52 27.97
N ALA A 120 16.24 -1.80 29.12
CA ALA A 120 14.79 -1.75 29.27
C ALA A 120 14.31 -0.38 28.76
N TYR A 121 13.15 -0.36 28.10
CA TYR A 121 12.60 0.89 27.54
C TYR A 121 12.58 2.01 28.60
N GLU A 122 12.25 1.66 29.84
CA GLU A 122 12.24 2.55 31.01
C GLU A 122 13.59 3.19 31.34
N ASP A 123 14.72 2.55 31.03
CA ASP A 123 16.06 3.05 31.36
C ASP A 123 16.59 4.07 30.34
N ARG A 124 15.79 4.44 29.34
CA ARG A 124 16.19 5.36 28.27
C ARG A 124 16.46 6.77 28.81
N LYS A 125 17.55 7.39 28.35
CA LYS A 125 18.00 8.72 28.83
C LYS A 125 17.70 9.88 27.89
N ASN A 126 17.23 9.58 26.68
CA ASN A 126 16.97 10.52 25.60
C ASN A 126 15.49 10.91 25.49
N VAL A 127 14.74 10.80 26.59
CA VAL A 127 13.32 11.22 26.64
C VAL A 127 13.18 12.67 26.20
N GLY A 128 12.33 12.93 25.20
CA GLY A 128 12.06 14.27 24.70
C GLY A 128 13.20 14.93 23.90
N GLN A 129 14.29 14.20 23.59
CA GLN A 129 15.38 14.74 22.80
C GLN A 129 14.95 14.98 21.35
N VAL A 130 15.07 16.22 20.87
CA VAL A 130 14.85 16.57 19.46
C VAL A 130 16.08 16.15 18.64
N ILE A 131 15.87 15.22 17.70
CA ILE A 131 16.95 14.68 16.84
C ILE A 131 17.08 15.39 15.49
N ALA A 132 16.02 16.05 15.03
CA ALA A 132 16.00 16.78 13.76
C ALA A 132 15.00 17.94 13.85
N HIS A 133 15.32 19.04 13.18
CA HIS A 133 14.45 20.21 13.07
C HIS A 133 14.48 20.69 11.63
N PHE A 134 13.30 20.87 11.03
CA PHE A 134 13.11 21.41 9.69
C PHE A 134 12.39 22.75 9.76
N ASN A 135 12.66 23.65 8.80
CA ASN A 135 12.13 25.02 8.76
C ASN A 135 12.49 25.93 9.96
N THR A 136 13.72 25.82 10.46
CA THR A 136 14.22 26.64 11.59
C THR A 136 14.20 28.15 11.33
N GLN A 137 14.07 28.57 10.08
CA GLN A 137 13.89 29.96 9.67
C GLN A 137 12.50 30.53 9.98
N LEU A 138 11.50 29.69 10.26
CA LEU A 138 10.15 30.13 10.63
C LEU A 138 10.09 30.34 12.15
N GLU A 139 9.41 31.39 12.58
CA GLU A 139 9.14 31.59 14.01
C GLU A 139 8.23 30.48 14.53
N GLU A 140 8.68 29.79 15.57
CA GLU A 140 7.86 28.81 16.27
C GLU A 140 6.74 29.55 17.01
N LYS A 141 5.54 29.55 16.42
CA LYS A 141 4.36 30.11 17.07
C LYS A 141 4.04 29.20 18.25
N LYS A 142 4.43 29.62 19.45
CA LYS A 142 4.09 28.90 20.68
C LYS A 142 2.58 28.75 20.74
N VAL A 143 2.10 27.50 20.71
CA VAL A 143 0.70 27.19 20.90
C VAL A 143 0.35 27.57 22.33
N ASP A 144 -0.50 28.58 22.51
CA ASP A 144 -1.02 28.91 23.83
C ASP A 144 -2.06 27.85 24.21
N LEU A 145 -1.65 26.93 25.08
CA LEU A 145 -2.49 25.83 25.55
C LEU A 145 -3.78 26.33 26.23
N ASN A 146 -3.82 27.58 26.72
CA ASN A 146 -5.00 28.19 27.33
C ASN A 146 -6.03 28.68 26.29
N LEU A 147 -5.62 28.90 25.03
CA LEU A 147 -6.52 29.26 23.92
C LEU A 147 -7.11 28.04 23.22
N VAL A 148 -6.44 26.88 23.32
CA VAL A 148 -6.94 25.60 22.79
C VAL A 148 -8.22 25.16 23.51
N THR A 149 -8.33 25.40 24.82
CA THR A 149 -9.52 25.11 25.64
C THR A 149 -10.69 26.08 25.40
N GLN A 150 -10.45 27.27 24.82
CA GLN A 150 -11.50 28.25 24.50
C GLN A 150 -11.99 28.17 23.05
N ASN A 151 -11.21 27.54 22.16
CA ASN A 151 -11.55 27.42 20.75
C ASN A 151 -12.58 26.30 20.52
N LYS A 152 -13.84 26.71 20.34
CA LYS A 152 -14.97 25.82 20.08
C LYS A 152 -14.99 25.18 18.67
N ALA A 153 -14.06 25.55 17.78
CA ALA A 153 -13.97 25.01 16.43
C ALA A 153 -13.25 23.65 16.44
N GLY A 154 -14.01 22.56 16.42
CA GLY A 154 -13.48 21.21 16.36
C GLY A 154 -12.75 20.91 15.05
N VAL A 155 -11.70 20.10 15.10
CA VAL A 155 -11.02 19.59 13.91
C VAL A 155 -11.96 18.59 13.20
N LYS A 156 -11.77 18.34 11.91
CA LYS A 156 -12.47 17.31 11.16
C LYS A 156 -11.50 16.68 10.18
N ILE A 157 -11.38 15.36 10.26
CA ILE A 157 -10.76 14.56 9.20
C ILE A 157 -11.82 14.18 8.18
N ASP A 158 -11.62 14.59 6.92
CA ASP A 158 -12.54 14.30 5.83
C ASP A 158 -11.83 13.99 4.50
N GLY A 159 -12.64 13.83 3.45
CA GLY A 159 -12.13 13.67 2.08
C GLY A 159 -11.54 12.29 1.78
N PHE A 160 -11.79 11.27 2.60
CA PHE A 160 -11.31 9.91 2.32
C PHE A 160 -11.79 9.38 0.95
N ASN A 161 -13.03 9.69 0.58
CA ASN A 161 -13.64 9.24 -0.68
C ASN A 161 -13.31 10.17 -1.86
N ASP A 162 -12.63 11.30 -1.61
CA ASP A 162 -12.23 12.24 -2.68
C ASP A 162 -11.04 11.70 -3.50
N PHE A 163 -10.38 10.66 -3.00
CA PHE A 163 -9.15 10.12 -3.57
C PHE A 163 -9.36 8.67 -3.99
N GLY A 164 -9.43 8.43 -5.32
CA GLY A 164 -9.58 7.08 -5.88
C GLY A 164 -8.42 6.12 -5.62
N THR A 165 -7.35 6.59 -4.96
CA THR A 165 -6.24 5.76 -4.46
C THR A 165 -6.56 5.09 -3.13
N ASN A 166 -7.56 5.58 -2.38
CA ASN A 166 -7.93 5.03 -1.10
C ASN A 166 -8.82 3.81 -1.28
N VAL A 167 -8.48 2.73 -0.58
CA VAL A 167 -9.36 1.57 -0.47
C VAL A 167 -10.42 1.87 0.59
N GLU A 168 -11.70 1.72 0.26
CA GLU A 168 -12.80 2.02 1.19
C GLU A 168 -13.29 0.79 1.96
N GLN A 169 -13.20 -0.39 1.33
CA GLN A 169 -13.75 -1.63 1.85
C GLN A 169 -12.83 -2.82 1.57
N LYS A 170 -13.03 -3.90 2.31
CA LYS A 170 -12.36 -5.17 2.04
C LYS A 170 -12.68 -5.61 0.61
N TYR A 171 -11.68 -6.12 -0.08
CA TYR A 171 -11.80 -6.60 -1.45
C TYR A 171 -11.28 -8.04 -1.53
N ARG A 172 -11.59 -8.72 -2.63
CA ARG A 172 -11.14 -10.09 -2.83
C ARG A 172 -9.66 -10.11 -3.22
N TYR A 173 -8.86 -10.82 -2.44
CA TYR A 173 -7.45 -11.07 -2.71
C TYR A 173 -7.15 -12.59 -2.68
N MET A 174 -5.88 -13.00 -2.62
CA MET A 174 -5.37 -14.39 -2.65
C MET A 174 -5.51 -15.16 -3.98
N PHE A 175 -6.28 -14.65 -4.95
CA PHE A 175 -6.34 -15.22 -6.28
C PHE A 175 -6.24 -14.11 -7.33
N THR A 176 -5.12 -14.08 -8.05
CA THR A 176 -4.92 -13.19 -9.20
C THR A 176 -4.24 -14.01 -10.28
N THR A 177 -4.85 -14.08 -11.46
CA THR A 177 -4.34 -14.87 -12.57
C THR A 177 -3.13 -14.19 -13.21
N LEU A 178 -2.27 -14.96 -13.89
CA LEU A 178 -1.13 -14.39 -14.63
C LEU A 178 -1.57 -13.37 -15.71
N PRO A 179 -2.66 -13.62 -16.49
CA PRO A 179 -3.17 -12.63 -17.44
C PRO A 179 -3.61 -11.31 -16.78
N GLU A 180 -4.30 -11.36 -15.63
CA GLU A 180 -4.69 -10.16 -14.90
C GLU A 180 -3.48 -9.35 -14.43
N ARG A 181 -2.44 -10.02 -13.92
CA ARG A 181 -1.18 -9.37 -13.52
C ARG A 181 -0.48 -8.72 -14.72
N ALA A 182 -0.38 -9.45 -15.82
CA ALA A 182 0.20 -8.95 -17.05
C ALA A 182 -0.54 -7.72 -17.59
N LYS A 183 -1.88 -7.78 -17.62
CA LYS A 183 -2.74 -6.67 -18.03
C LYS A 183 -2.56 -5.46 -17.12
N ALA A 184 -2.51 -5.64 -15.80
CA ALA A 184 -2.27 -4.55 -14.85
C ALA A 184 -0.90 -3.89 -15.06
N LEU A 185 0.15 -4.70 -15.27
CA LEU A 185 1.50 -4.19 -15.55
C LEU A 185 1.56 -3.42 -16.87
N ASP A 186 0.93 -3.92 -17.93
CA ASP A 186 0.89 -3.25 -19.23
C ASP A 186 0.05 -1.97 -19.19
N THR A 187 -1.10 -2.00 -18.51
CA THR A 187 -1.95 -0.81 -18.29
C THR A 187 -1.18 0.28 -17.56
N HIS A 188 -0.41 -0.07 -16.52
CA HIS A 188 0.44 0.88 -15.82
C HIS A 188 1.53 1.48 -16.73
N LEU A 189 2.19 0.65 -17.55
CA LEU A 189 3.20 1.09 -18.51
C LEU A 189 2.61 2.08 -19.53
N VAL A 190 1.47 1.74 -20.12
CA VAL A 190 0.80 2.57 -21.12
C VAL A 190 0.31 3.89 -20.53
N ASN A 191 -0.33 3.86 -19.35
CA ASN A 191 -0.86 5.07 -18.72
C ASN A 191 0.25 6.04 -18.32
N MET A 192 1.29 5.55 -17.63
CA MET A 192 2.43 6.38 -17.27
C MET A 192 3.17 6.87 -18.52
N GLY A 193 3.27 6.03 -19.56
CA GLY A 193 3.92 6.42 -20.80
C GLY A 193 3.24 7.58 -21.51
N LYS A 194 1.90 7.64 -21.50
CA LYS A 194 1.15 8.81 -22.00
C LYS A 194 1.51 10.08 -21.23
N GLU A 195 1.48 9.99 -19.90
CA GLU A 195 1.80 11.14 -19.05
C GLU A 195 3.27 11.61 -19.23
N MET A 196 4.21 10.67 -19.39
CA MET A 196 5.60 10.97 -19.68
C MET A 196 5.78 11.61 -21.05
N ALA A 197 5.10 11.09 -22.08
CA ALA A 197 5.18 11.64 -23.42
C ALA A 197 4.73 13.10 -23.47
N GLU A 198 3.64 13.41 -22.76
CA GLU A 198 3.13 14.78 -22.59
C GLU A 198 4.11 15.66 -21.79
N GLN A 199 4.56 15.21 -20.62
CA GLN A 199 5.41 16.02 -19.73
C GLN A 199 6.78 16.35 -20.34
N PHE A 200 7.37 15.42 -21.08
CA PHE A 200 8.71 15.55 -21.65
C PHE A 200 8.73 15.92 -23.15
N ASP A 201 7.57 16.24 -23.73
CA ASP A 201 7.39 16.50 -25.18
C ASP A 201 8.04 15.42 -26.06
N MET A 202 7.83 14.15 -25.71
CA MET A 202 8.35 13.01 -26.47
C MET A 202 7.37 12.66 -27.61
N LYS A 203 7.52 13.38 -28.71
CA LYS A 203 6.85 13.09 -29.99
C LYS A 203 7.51 11.90 -30.70
N ASP A 204 6.73 11.22 -31.53
CA ASP A 204 7.18 10.15 -32.44
C ASP A 204 7.89 8.98 -31.73
N LEU A 205 7.22 8.42 -30.71
CA LEU A 205 7.73 7.25 -29.99
C LEU A 205 7.90 6.07 -30.95
N CYS A 206 9.06 5.42 -30.86
CA CYS A 206 9.35 4.20 -31.60
C CYS A 206 9.06 2.96 -30.74
N PRO A 207 8.57 1.86 -31.33
CA PRO A 207 8.47 0.59 -30.64
C PRO A 207 9.83 0.09 -30.14
N ILE A 208 9.84 -0.42 -28.91
CA ILE A 208 11.00 -1.10 -28.35
C ILE A 208 11.24 -2.40 -29.12
N GLY A 209 12.50 -2.66 -29.49
CA GLY A 209 12.88 -3.86 -30.23
C GLY A 209 13.06 -3.64 -31.73
N GLU A 210 12.56 -2.54 -32.29
CA GLU A 210 12.79 -2.22 -33.69
C GLU A 210 14.22 -1.66 -33.92
N PRO A 211 14.96 -2.20 -34.90
CA PRO A 211 16.27 -1.66 -35.28
C PRO A 211 16.16 -0.23 -35.81
N ARG A 212 16.97 0.67 -35.24
CA ARG A 212 17.06 2.10 -35.60
C ARG A 212 18.49 2.60 -35.43
N THR A 213 19.06 3.19 -36.48
CA THR A 213 20.43 3.74 -36.49
C THR A 213 20.45 5.22 -36.12
N ASP A 214 19.36 5.92 -36.39
CA ASP A 214 19.04 7.25 -35.94
C ASP A 214 18.68 7.28 -34.45
N THR A 215 18.67 8.49 -33.88
CA THR A 215 18.31 8.69 -32.47
C THR A 215 16.79 8.64 -32.35
N VAL A 216 16.29 7.73 -31.52
CA VAL A 216 14.87 7.48 -31.29
C VAL A 216 14.50 7.70 -29.84
N LYS A 217 13.22 7.97 -29.63
CA LYS A 217 12.59 8.11 -28.32
C LYS A 217 11.72 6.89 -28.06
N VAL A 218 11.88 6.28 -26.90
CA VAL A 218 11.09 5.11 -26.48
C VAL A 218 10.64 5.30 -25.03
N ILE A 219 9.55 4.63 -24.65
CA ILE A 219 9.12 4.54 -23.27
C ILE A 219 9.02 3.07 -22.90
N GLY A 220 9.60 2.71 -21.75
CA GLY A 220 9.60 1.32 -21.30
C GLY A 220 9.76 1.18 -19.80
N ARG A 221 9.56 -0.05 -19.33
CA ARG A 221 9.75 -0.43 -17.93
C ARG A 221 11.13 -1.02 -17.71
N ILE A 222 11.83 -0.54 -16.71
CA ILE A 222 13.11 -1.11 -16.28
C ILE A 222 12.87 -2.51 -15.72
N CYS A 223 13.64 -3.47 -16.22
CA CYS A 223 13.66 -4.85 -15.79
C CYS A 223 15.10 -5.28 -15.46
N ASN A 224 15.23 -6.31 -14.63
CA ASN A 224 16.50 -7.00 -14.43
C ASN A 224 16.54 -8.23 -15.35
N GLU A 225 17.63 -8.40 -16.10
CA GLU A 225 17.86 -9.62 -16.89
C GLU A 225 18.02 -10.86 -16.01
N ALA A 226 18.69 -10.70 -14.87
CA ALA A 226 18.85 -11.77 -13.90
C ALA A 226 17.51 -12.09 -13.23
N HIS A 227 17.15 -13.38 -13.19
CA HIS A 227 15.98 -13.88 -12.47
C HIS A 227 16.03 -13.57 -10.96
N GLU A 228 17.25 -13.50 -10.40
CA GLU A 228 17.51 -13.16 -9.00
C GLU A 228 18.71 -12.22 -8.90
N GLY A 229 18.72 -11.35 -7.88
CA GLY A 229 19.84 -10.48 -7.56
C GLY A 229 19.59 -9.00 -7.82
N LYS A 230 20.56 -8.18 -7.39
CA LYS A 230 20.48 -6.72 -7.48
C LYS A 230 20.73 -6.23 -8.90
N LEU A 231 19.93 -5.26 -9.35
CA LEU A 231 20.12 -4.58 -10.62
C LEU A 231 21.53 -3.95 -10.69
N ASN A 232 22.23 -4.15 -11.80
CA ASN A 232 23.53 -3.54 -12.07
C ASN A 232 23.57 -3.01 -13.52
N LYS A 233 24.58 -2.21 -13.86
CA LYS A 233 24.68 -1.54 -15.17
C LYS A 233 24.62 -2.48 -16.39
N THR A 234 25.05 -3.73 -16.23
CA THR A 234 25.08 -4.70 -17.33
C THR A 234 23.80 -5.52 -17.46
N THR A 235 22.95 -5.56 -16.43
CA THR A 235 21.71 -6.36 -16.41
C THR A 235 20.45 -5.54 -16.62
N ILE A 236 20.58 -4.25 -16.93
CA ILE A 236 19.44 -3.37 -17.16
C ILE A 236 18.78 -3.73 -18.48
N MET A 237 17.49 -4.04 -18.42
CA MET A 237 16.63 -4.24 -19.58
C MET A 237 15.52 -3.21 -19.61
N LEU A 238 15.02 -2.93 -20.80
CA LEU A 238 13.88 -2.09 -21.06
C LEU A 238 12.77 -2.92 -21.73
N GLU A 239 11.63 -3.03 -21.05
CA GLU A 239 10.43 -3.72 -21.52
C GLU A 239 9.48 -2.74 -22.21
N GLY A 240 9.04 -3.07 -23.42
CA GLY A 240 8.02 -2.33 -24.16
C GLY A 240 6.58 -2.79 -23.88
N SER A 241 5.62 -1.97 -24.28
CA SER A 241 4.20 -2.29 -24.16
C SER A 241 3.82 -3.51 -25.01
N ARG A 242 2.76 -4.22 -24.62
CA ARG A 242 2.24 -5.35 -25.39
C ARG A 242 1.73 -4.91 -26.76
N HIS A 243 1.02 -3.79 -26.81
CA HIS A 243 0.39 -3.30 -28.03
C HIS A 243 1.41 -2.82 -29.08
N GLU A 244 2.38 -2.01 -28.69
CA GLU A 244 3.32 -1.40 -29.65
C GLU A 244 4.56 -2.26 -29.90
N ALA A 245 5.05 -2.96 -28.86
CA ALA A 245 6.33 -3.66 -28.90
C ALA A 245 6.19 -5.17 -28.63
N GLY A 246 4.98 -5.73 -28.60
CA GLY A 246 4.76 -7.16 -28.31
C GLY A 246 5.24 -7.62 -26.93
N GLY A 247 5.50 -6.69 -26.00
CA GLY A 247 6.11 -7.00 -24.70
C GLY A 247 7.61 -7.32 -24.78
N GLN A 248 8.28 -6.96 -25.87
CA GLN A 248 9.71 -7.24 -26.05
C GLN A 248 10.58 -6.54 -25.00
N ARG A 249 11.68 -7.20 -24.66
CA ARG A 249 12.70 -6.68 -23.74
C ARG A 249 14.05 -6.60 -24.43
N ILE A 250 14.69 -5.44 -24.34
CA ILE A 250 16.03 -5.20 -24.90
C ILE A 250 16.99 -4.74 -23.80
N PHE A 251 18.28 -4.96 -23.98
CA PHE A 251 19.28 -4.41 -23.04
C PHE A 251 19.33 -2.88 -23.13
N MET A 252 19.66 -2.22 -22.03
CA MET A 252 19.89 -0.78 -21.99
C MET A 252 21.34 -0.49 -21.58
N ASN A 253 22.10 0.10 -22.50
CA ASN A 253 23.41 0.66 -22.19
C ASN A 253 23.26 2.08 -21.64
N CYS A 254 23.80 2.31 -20.44
CA CYS A 254 23.78 3.60 -19.77
C CYS A 254 25.15 4.30 -19.75
N ASP A 255 26.15 3.81 -20.51
CA ASP A 255 27.52 4.33 -20.48
C ASP A 255 27.62 5.79 -20.97
N GLU A 256 26.71 6.23 -21.84
CA GLU A 256 26.65 7.61 -22.33
C GLU A 256 25.87 8.56 -21.39
N LEU A 257 25.18 8.03 -20.37
CA LEU A 257 24.44 8.82 -19.40
C LEU A 257 25.39 9.38 -18.32
N LYS A 258 25.38 10.69 -18.14
CA LYS A 258 26.19 11.36 -17.08
C LYS A 258 25.74 10.98 -15.68
N THR A 259 24.43 10.98 -15.46
CA THR A 259 23.77 10.71 -14.19
C THR A 259 22.42 10.05 -14.47
N PHE A 260 22.11 8.98 -13.76
CA PHE A 260 20.81 8.31 -13.86
C PHE A 260 20.53 7.56 -12.55
N SER A 261 19.26 7.35 -12.25
CA SER A 261 18.81 6.53 -11.13
C SER A 261 17.70 5.61 -11.59
N VAL A 262 18.00 4.31 -11.64
CA VAL A 262 17.02 3.31 -12.08
C VAL A 262 16.81 2.17 -11.10
N PHE A 263 15.57 1.68 -11.05
CA PHE A 263 15.17 0.53 -10.24
C PHE A 263 14.18 -0.38 -11.00
N PRO A 264 14.12 -1.69 -10.71
CA PRO A 264 13.18 -2.59 -11.36
C PRO A 264 11.73 -2.13 -11.20
N GLY A 265 10.96 -2.14 -12.30
CA GLY A 265 9.57 -1.70 -12.33
C GLY A 265 9.37 -0.21 -12.64
N GLN A 266 10.43 0.61 -12.57
CA GLN A 266 10.36 2.03 -12.95
C GLN A 266 10.02 2.18 -14.43
N ILE A 267 9.14 3.12 -14.75
CA ILE A 267 8.81 3.49 -16.13
C ILE A 267 9.64 4.72 -16.49
N VAL A 268 10.37 4.62 -17.60
CA VAL A 268 11.32 5.65 -18.04
C VAL A 268 11.11 5.99 -19.52
N GLY A 269 11.32 7.26 -19.86
CA GLY A 269 11.52 7.69 -21.24
C GLY A 269 13.00 7.64 -21.56
N VAL A 270 13.38 7.11 -22.72
CA VAL A 270 14.77 6.97 -23.14
C VAL A 270 14.94 7.52 -24.54
N GLU A 271 15.99 8.32 -24.74
CA GLU A 271 16.42 8.81 -26.04
C GLU A 271 17.81 8.25 -26.35
N GLY A 272 17.98 7.68 -27.54
CA GLY A 272 19.20 6.94 -27.88
C GLY A 272 19.07 6.16 -29.17
N LYS A 273 19.98 5.20 -29.39
CA LYS A 273 20.04 4.41 -30.63
C LYS A 273 19.82 2.93 -30.36
N ASN A 274 19.13 2.22 -31.25
CA ASN A 274 18.97 0.77 -31.18
C ASN A 274 19.36 0.08 -32.50
N PRO A 275 20.64 0.13 -32.94
CA PRO A 275 21.00 -0.34 -34.28
C PRO A 275 20.73 -1.83 -34.52
N SER A 276 20.77 -2.64 -33.46
CA SER A 276 20.61 -4.10 -33.55
C SER A 276 19.19 -4.60 -33.29
N GLY A 277 18.27 -3.73 -32.85
CA GLY A 277 16.98 -4.16 -32.32
C GLY A 277 17.04 -4.78 -30.92
N ARG A 278 18.24 -5.05 -30.36
CA ARG A 278 18.40 -5.84 -29.12
C ARG A 278 19.04 -5.08 -27.96
N LYS A 279 19.54 -3.86 -28.21
CA LYS A 279 20.24 -3.07 -27.20
C LYS A 279 20.09 -1.58 -27.48
N MET A 280 19.40 -0.89 -26.58
CA MET A 280 19.28 0.56 -26.57
C MET A 280 20.55 1.18 -26.00
N ILE A 281 21.23 2.02 -26.77
CA ILE A 281 22.34 2.86 -26.31
C ILE A 281 21.73 4.19 -25.87
N ALA A 282 21.52 4.36 -24.56
CA ALA A 282 20.83 5.50 -23.99
C ALA A 282 21.75 6.71 -23.90
N SER A 283 21.35 7.79 -24.58
CA SER A 283 22.04 9.08 -24.54
C SER A 283 21.39 10.08 -23.58
N LYS A 284 20.08 9.89 -23.31
CA LYS A 284 19.31 10.66 -22.34
C LYS A 284 18.21 9.78 -21.73
N ILE A 285 17.93 10.02 -20.46
CA ILE A 285 16.86 9.37 -19.70
C ILE A 285 15.95 10.44 -19.09
N CYS A 286 14.65 10.22 -19.19
CA CYS A 286 13.60 11.03 -18.59
C CYS A 286 12.98 10.20 -17.46
N GLU A 287 13.10 10.67 -16.23
CA GLU A 287 12.64 9.97 -15.02
C GLU A 287 11.46 10.71 -14.39
N GLY A 288 10.41 9.99 -14.03
CA GLY A 288 9.31 10.47 -13.19
C GLY A 288 8.32 11.42 -13.86
N VAL A 289 7.04 11.26 -13.51
CA VAL A 289 5.98 12.23 -13.79
C VAL A 289 5.48 12.74 -12.46
N SER A 290 5.66 14.04 -12.20
CA SER A 290 5.14 14.64 -10.98
C SER A 290 3.68 14.97 -11.19
N LYS A 291 2.78 14.37 -10.40
CA LYS A 291 1.37 14.77 -10.40
C LYS A 291 1.26 16.24 -10.00
N PRO A 292 0.34 17.02 -10.60
CA PRO A 292 0.10 18.40 -10.19
C PRO A 292 -0.19 18.45 -8.69
N LEU A 293 0.47 19.37 -7.99
CA LEU A 293 0.18 19.63 -6.58
C LEU A 293 -1.30 20.05 -6.43
N VAL A 294 -1.93 19.62 -5.34
CA VAL A 294 -3.27 20.06 -4.97
C VAL A 294 -3.26 21.59 -4.84
N LYS A 295 -4.24 22.25 -5.47
CA LYS A 295 -4.40 23.71 -5.45
C LYS A 295 -5.71 24.07 -4.76
N THR A 296 -5.68 25.16 -4.00
CA THR A 296 -6.86 25.76 -3.36
C THR A 296 -6.96 27.21 -3.79
N LYS A 297 -8.17 27.71 -3.99
CA LYS A 297 -8.38 29.11 -4.41
C LYS A 297 -7.94 30.05 -3.28
N ALA A 298 -7.31 31.17 -3.62
CA ALA A 298 -6.79 32.13 -2.64
C ALA A 298 -7.87 32.63 -1.66
N GLY A 299 -9.07 32.96 -2.14
CA GLY A 299 -10.17 33.40 -1.27
C GLY A 299 -10.67 32.31 -0.32
N GLU A 300 -10.66 31.05 -0.74
CA GLU A 300 -11.02 29.91 0.09
C GLU A 300 -9.97 29.69 1.20
N LEU A 301 -8.70 29.86 0.88
CA LEU A 301 -7.60 29.76 1.84
C LEU A 301 -7.64 30.86 2.89
N LEU A 302 -7.85 32.11 2.47
CA LEU A 302 -8.01 33.24 3.40
C LEU A 302 -9.18 33.00 4.35
N LYS A 303 -10.29 32.46 3.83
CA LYS A 303 -11.42 32.05 4.66
C LYS A 303 -10.98 30.95 5.64
N ILE A 304 -10.40 29.84 5.18
CA ILE A 304 -9.97 28.74 6.05
C ILE A 304 -8.99 29.22 7.14
N GLN A 305 -8.07 30.11 6.81
CA GLN A 305 -6.99 30.50 7.71
C GLN A 305 -7.38 31.62 8.68
N HIS A 306 -8.18 32.60 8.27
CA HIS A 306 -8.40 33.84 9.03
C HIS A 306 -9.85 34.09 9.46
N SER A 307 -10.81 33.32 8.96
CA SER A 307 -12.19 33.38 9.46
C SER A 307 -12.21 32.94 10.92
N SER A 308 -12.92 33.70 11.75
CA SER A 308 -13.30 33.33 13.11
C SER A 308 -14.10 32.03 13.15
N GLU A 309 -14.71 31.66 12.03
CA GLU A 309 -15.47 30.41 11.84
C GLU A 309 -14.58 29.23 11.40
N ALA A 310 -13.27 29.42 11.22
CA ALA A 310 -12.32 28.41 10.76
C ALA A 310 -11.07 28.33 11.66
N GLN A 311 -9.86 28.57 11.12
CA GLN A 311 -8.64 28.50 11.93
C GLN A 311 -8.43 29.72 12.82
N ASP A 312 -9.12 30.84 12.59
CA ASP A 312 -8.96 32.09 13.35
C ASP A 312 -7.49 32.51 13.53
N GLY A 313 -6.69 32.35 12.48
CA GLY A 313 -5.25 32.62 12.47
C GLY A 313 -4.40 31.66 13.30
N GLN A 314 -4.97 30.59 13.84
CA GLN A 314 -4.26 29.57 14.62
C GLN A 314 -3.65 28.49 13.73
N PRO A 315 -2.43 28.02 14.06
CA PRO A 315 -1.82 26.90 13.34
C PRO A 315 -2.55 25.58 13.65
N LEU A 316 -2.43 24.62 12.73
CA LEU A 316 -2.83 23.24 12.95
C LEU A 316 -1.61 22.43 13.44
N SER A 317 -1.77 21.71 14.55
CA SER A 317 -0.75 20.84 15.14
C SER A 317 -1.04 19.38 14.83
N VAL A 318 -0.10 18.71 14.15
CA VAL A 318 -0.25 17.29 13.76
C VAL A 318 0.93 16.50 14.30
N PHE A 319 0.66 15.46 15.08
CA PHE A 319 1.65 14.47 15.45
C PHE A 319 1.53 13.28 14.51
N ALA A 320 2.67 12.66 14.20
CA ALA A 320 2.72 11.44 13.42
C ALA A 320 3.68 10.45 14.08
N ALA A 321 3.25 9.20 14.22
CA ALA A 321 4.05 8.11 14.73
C ALA A 321 3.76 6.83 13.95
N ALA A 322 4.75 5.95 13.86
CA ALA A 322 4.62 4.64 13.24
C ALA A 322 5.11 3.58 14.22
N GLY A 323 4.40 2.45 14.26
CA GLY A 323 4.73 1.34 15.14
C GLY A 323 6.05 0.65 14.76
N PRO A 324 6.53 -0.30 15.59
CA PRO A 324 5.82 -0.88 16.74
C PRO A 324 5.59 0.10 17.90
N PHE A 325 4.41 0.03 18.52
CA PHE A 325 4.04 0.81 19.71
C PHE A 325 4.27 0.06 21.03
N THR A 326 4.96 -1.09 20.96
CA THR A 326 5.34 -1.94 22.09
C THR A 326 6.80 -2.35 21.92
N THR A 327 7.43 -2.81 23.01
CA THR A 327 8.77 -3.39 22.96
C THR A 327 8.73 -4.83 22.43
N ASN A 328 9.89 -5.45 22.19
CA ASN A 328 9.95 -6.88 21.81
C ASN A 328 9.84 -7.83 23.01
N GLN A 329 9.66 -7.30 24.23
CA GLN A 329 9.68 -8.09 25.47
C GLN A 329 8.27 -8.49 25.90
N ASN A 330 7.28 -7.64 25.64
CA ASN A 330 5.91 -7.75 26.12
C ASN A 330 4.93 -7.02 25.19
N PHE A 331 3.63 -7.15 25.50
CA PHE A 331 2.55 -6.35 24.92
C PHE A 331 1.99 -5.38 25.96
N ASP A 332 2.88 -4.70 26.69
CA ASP A 332 2.48 -3.72 27.71
C ASP A 332 2.36 -2.31 27.14
N PHE A 333 2.82 -2.09 25.89
CA PHE A 333 2.63 -0.84 25.15
C PHE A 333 3.17 0.40 25.87
N GLU A 334 4.28 0.27 26.60
CA GLU A 334 4.93 1.39 27.30
C GLU A 334 5.26 2.56 26.36
N PRO A 335 5.77 2.33 25.13
CA PRO A 335 5.97 3.41 24.17
C PRO A 335 4.69 4.15 23.75
N MET A 336 3.55 3.44 23.71
CA MET A 336 2.25 4.05 23.41
C MET A 336 1.76 4.91 24.57
N ALA A 337 1.87 4.42 25.80
CA ALA A 337 1.50 5.16 27.00
C ALA A 337 2.30 6.48 27.09
N ASP A 338 3.61 6.43 26.83
CA ASP A 338 4.46 7.63 26.78
C ASP A 338 4.06 8.61 25.67
N LEU A 339 3.71 8.11 24.48
CA LEU A 339 3.20 8.94 23.39
C LEU A 339 1.90 9.65 23.80
N LEU A 340 0.98 8.92 24.42
CA LEU A 340 -0.30 9.46 24.86
C LEU A 340 -0.15 10.46 26.01
N ALA A 341 0.79 10.25 26.93
CA ALA A 341 1.13 11.25 27.94
C ALA A 341 1.61 12.57 27.31
N VAL A 342 2.38 12.49 26.21
CA VAL A 342 2.80 13.68 25.44
C VAL A 342 1.61 14.31 24.71
N VAL A 343 0.70 13.52 24.16
CA VAL A 343 -0.55 14.00 23.52
C VAL A 343 -1.45 14.71 24.52
N GLY A 344 -1.69 14.13 25.70
CA GLY A 344 -2.49 14.76 26.76
C GLY A 344 -1.91 16.10 27.21
N ARG A 345 -0.57 16.20 27.28
CA ARG A 345 0.15 17.44 27.64
C ARG A 345 0.16 18.50 26.54
N LEU A 346 0.45 18.11 25.29
CA LEU A 346 0.65 19.05 24.18
C LEU A 346 -0.60 19.29 23.33
N ARG A 347 -1.64 18.48 23.51
CA ARG A 347 -2.98 18.58 22.93
C ARG A 347 -2.96 18.91 21.42
N PRO A 348 -2.29 18.10 20.58
CA PRO A 348 -2.31 18.30 19.13
C PRO A 348 -3.72 18.18 18.56
N ASP A 349 -3.98 18.82 17.42
CA ASP A 349 -5.26 18.73 16.72
C ASP A 349 -5.47 17.32 16.14
N VAL A 350 -4.41 16.71 15.61
CA VAL A 350 -4.45 15.39 14.98
C VAL A 350 -3.25 14.55 15.38
N VAL A 351 -3.47 13.26 15.62
CA VAL A 351 -2.41 12.25 15.79
C VAL A 351 -2.59 11.17 14.73
N VAL A 352 -1.64 11.06 13.81
CA VAL A 352 -1.61 10.01 12.78
C VAL A 352 -0.75 8.85 13.28
N LEU A 353 -1.36 7.70 13.49
CA LEU A 353 -0.70 6.47 13.92
C LEU A 353 -0.70 5.47 12.78
N SER A 354 0.49 5.11 12.31
CA SER A 354 0.68 4.02 11.35
C SER A 354 1.08 2.75 12.05
N GLY A 355 0.53 1.60 11.64
CA GLY A 355 0.90 0.31 12.19
C GLY A 355 2.39 -0.05 11.97
N PRO A 356 2.84 -1.19 12.50
CA PRO A 356 2.02 -2.19 13.16
C PRO A 356 1.64 -1.79 14.59
N PHE A 357 0.35 -1.95 14.91
CA PHE A 357 -0.21 -1.82 16.25
C PHE A 357 0.02 -3.09 17.06
N VAL A 358 -0.24 -4.26 16.45
CA VAL A 358 0.13 -5.56 17.00
C VAL A 358 1.08 -6.22 16.01
N PRO A 359 2.41 -6.14 16.21
CA PRO A 359 3.38 -6.64 15.24
C PRO A 359 3.27 -8.16 15.08
N SER A 360 3.05 -8.60 13.85
CA SER A 360 2.99 -10.02 13.48
C SER A 360 4.32 -10.75 13.65
N ASP A 361 5.44 -10.04 13.69
CA ASP A 361 6.78 -10.58 13.94
C ASP A 361 7.23 -10.49 15.41
N HIS A 362 6.36 -9.99 16.31
CA HIS A 362 6.64 -9.89 17.74
C HIS A 362 7.03 -11.27 18.31
N PRO A 363 8.08 -11.38 19.15
CA PRO A 363 8.52 -12.68 19.67
C PRO A 363 7.40 -13.51 20.32
N SER A 364 6.54 -12.86 21.12
CA SER A 364 5.39 -13.52 21.77
C SER A 364 4.27 -13.96 20.81
N ALA A 365 4.27 -13.50 19.56
CA ALA A 365 3.32 -13.91 18.53
C ALA A 365 3.74 -15.21 17.81
N LYS A 366 5.03 -15.58 17.86
CA LYS A 366 5.61 -16.68 17.06
C LYS A 366 5.10 -18.06 17.42
N ASP A 367 4.75 -18.27 18.68
CA ASP A 367 4.29 -19.57 19.18
C ASP A 367 2.77 -19.77 18.96
N GLY A 368 2.08 -18.79 18.37
CA GLY A 368 0.66 -18.88 18.01
C GLY A 368 -0.32 -18.88 19.20
N ALA A 369 0.18 -18.78 20.43
CA ALA A 369 -0.59 -18.68 21.66
C ALA A 369 -0.13 -17.45 22.44
N VAL A 370 -0.72 -16.29 22.14
CA VAL A 370 -0.46 -15.10 22.94
C VAL A 370 -1.24 -15.19 24.24
N GLN A 371 -0.55 -14.97 25.36
CA GLN A 371 -1.15 -15.01 26.68
C GLN A 371 -1.24 -13.61 27.26
N MET A 372 -2.40 -13.29 27.82
CA MET A 372 -2.58 -12.15 28.72
C MET A 372 -2.79 -12.68 30.14
N VAL A 373 -2.43 -11.85 31.12
CA VAL A 373 -2.69 -12.15 32.53
C VAL A 373 -3.93 -11.38 32.94
N SER A 374 -4.96 -12.07 33.44
CA SER A 374 -6.17 -11.45 33.98
C SER A 374 -5.88 -10.72 35.30
N GLU A 375 -6.85 -9.95 35.80
CA GLU A 375 -6.75 -9.29 37.11
C GLU A 375 -6.53 -10.28 38.26
N ASP A 376 -7.08 -11.50 38.12
CA ASP A 376 -6.93 -12.59 39.08
C ASP A 376 -5.58 -13.34 38.96
N GLY A 377 -4.71 -12.92 38.04
CA GLY A 377 -3.40 -13.53 37.80
C GLY A 377 -3.43 -14.78 36.92
N GLU A 378 -4.58 -15.13 36.32
CA GLU A 378 -4.70 -16.27 35.43
C GLU A 378 -4.18 -15.95 34.03
N LYS A 379 -3.52 -16.92 33.39
CA LYS A 379 -3.02 -16.77 32.02
C LYS A 379 -4.08 -17.20 31.03
N LEU A 380 -4.60 -16.25 30.27
CA LEU A 380 -5.62 -16.45 29.26
C LEU A 380 -5.00 -16.41 27.87
N THR A 381 -5.32 -17.40 27.04
CA THR A 381 -4.98 -17.36 25.61
C THR A 381 -5.93 -16.39 24.92
N VAL A 382 -5.39 -15.38 24.24
CA VAL A 382 -6.16 -14.31 23.61
C VAL A 382 -5.86 -14.21 22.11
N THR A 383 -6.77 -13.57 21.37
CA THR A 383 -6.57 -13.25 19.95
C THR A 383 -5.73 -11.98 19.76
N PHE A 384 -5.22 -11.73 18.55
CA PHE A 384 -4.52 -10.48 18.26
C PHE A 384 -5.45 -9.26 18.32
N GLU A 385 -6.72 -9.45 18.00
CA GLU A 385 -7.78 -8.45 18.16
C GLU A 385 -7.94 -8.07 19.63
N ASN A 386 -7.93 -9.04 20.54
CA ASN A 386 -8.02 -8.77 21.97
C ASN A 386 -6.78 -8.01 22.49
N ILE A 387 -5.59 -8.30 21.97
CA ILE A 387 -4.41 -7.50 22.32
C ILE A 387 -4.59 -6.06 21.83
N PHE A 388 -5.10 -5.87 20.61
CA PHE A 388 -5.40 -4.53 20.12
C PHE A 388 -6.44 -3.83 20.99
N SER A 389 -7.57 -4.46 21.31
CA SER A 389 -8.64 -3.85 22.10
C SER A 389 -8.18 -3.54 23.53
N GLU A 390 -7.69 -4.54 24.25
CA GLU A 390 -7.43 -4.45 25.70
C GLU A 390 -6.13 -3.71 26.04
N LYS A 391 -5.17 -3.64 25.12
CA LYS A 391 -3.88 -2.99 25.38
C LYS A 391 -3.70 -1.69 24.61
N PHE A 392 -4.13 -1.62 23.35
CA PHE A 392 -3.94 -0.42 22.55
C PHE A 392 -5.16 0.50 22.60
N ALA A 393 -6.35 -0.01 22.30
CA ALA A 393 -7.57 0.80 22.30
C ALA A 393 -7.94 1.28 23.71
N LYS A 394 -7.74 0.44 24.74
CA LYS A 394 -7.90 0.83 26.15
C LYS A 394 -7.05 2.04 26.53
N LEU A 395 -5.80 2.13 26.09
CA LEU A 395 -4.96 3.31 26.35
C LEU A 395 -5.52 4.60 25.70
N LEU A 396 -6.11 4.48 24.51
CA LEU A 396 -6.81 5.61 23.87
C LEU A 396 -8.07 6.00 24.66
N GLU A 397 -8.85 5.02 25.10
CA GLU A 397 -10.03 5.22 25.94
C GLU A 397 -9.65 5.95 27.24
N ASP A 398 -8.66 5.44 27.97
CA ASP A 398 -8.15 6.03 29.22
C ASP A 398 -7.69 7.47 29.02
N THR A 399 -7.03 7.77 27.89
CA THR A 399 -6.62 9.15 27.55
C THR A 399 -7.81 10.10 27.46
N PHE A 400 -8.94 9.66 26.91
CA PHE A 400 -10.15 10.48 26.84
C PHE A 400 -10.95 10.50 28.14
N LEU A 401 -10.83 9.48 29.00
CA LEU A 401 -11.36 9.53 30.36
C LEU A 401 -10.60 10.55 31.22
N ASP A 402 -9.27 10.55 31.14
CA ASP A 402 -8.39 11.49 31.85
C ASP A 402 -8.50 12.91 31.29
N HIS A 403 -8.77 13.05 29.99
CA HIS A 403 -8.91 14.32 29.29
C HIS A 403 -10.18 14.37 28.43
N PRO A 404 -11.39 14.51 29.02
CA PRO A 404 -12.66 14.50 28.27
C PRO A 404 -12.79 15.61 27.23
N ASP A 405 -12.10 16.73 27.46
CA ASP A 405 -12.07 17.93 26.61
C ASP A 405 -10.95 17.91 25.56
N LEU A 406 -10.21 16.80 25.41
CA LEU A 406 -9.12 16.67 24.45
C LEU A 406 -9.64 16.89 23.02
N PRO A 407 -9.11 17.90 22.28
CA PRO A 407 -9.60 18.20 20.93
C PRO A 407 -9.04 17.25 19.85
N THR A 408 -8.12 16.36 20.25
CA THR A 408 -7.31 15.53 19.36
C THR A 408 -8.14 14.48 18.62
N GLN A 409 -7.93 14.39 17.30
CA GLN A 409 -8.44 13.29 16.47
C GLN A 409 -7.32 12.31 16.12
N PHE A 410 -7.55 11.03 16.39
CA PHE A 410 -6.63 9.94 16.04
C PHE A 410 -6.96 9.39 14.65
N VAL A 411 -5.95 9.25 13.80
CA VAL A 411 -6.07 8.61 12.49
C VAL A 411 -5.24 7.33 12.50
N LEU A 412 -5.88 6.17 12.35
CA LEU A 412 -5.24 4.85 12.37
C LEU A 412 -5.05 4.35 10.94
N VAL A 413 -3.78 4.18 10.54
CA VAL A 413 -3.36 3.68 9.23
C VAL A 413 -2.83 2.25 9.40
N PRO A 414 -3.42 1.23 8.75
CA PRO A 414 -2.98 -0.15 8.87
C PRO A 414 -1.59 -0.39 8.30
N SER A 415 -0.92 -1.43 8.78
CA SER A 415 0.31 -1.99 8.23
C SER A 415 0.09 -3.44 7.79
N ILE A 416 0.83 -3.88 6.77
CA ILE A 416 0.83 -5.29 6.35
C ILE A 416 1.41 -6.22 7.43
N ASP A 417 2.08 -5.62 8.41
CA ASP A 417 2.66 -6.32 9.55
C ASP A 417 1.71 -6.35 10.77
N ASP A 418 0.47 -5.84 10.67
CA ASP A 418 -0.57 -5.96 11.71
C ASP A 418 -1.14 -7.39 11.77
N ALA A 419 -0.94 -8.07 12.91
CA ALA A 419 -1.32 -9.47 13.08
C ALA A 419 -2.83 -9.75 13.01
N PHE A 420 -3.66 -8.75 13.33
CA PHE A 420 -5.12 -8.85 13.34
C PHE A 420 -5.78 -8.36 12.03
N HIS A 421 -4.99 -7.97 11.01
CA HIS A 421 -5.52 -7.45 9.75
C HIS A 421 -5.01 -8.19 8.52
N ASP A 422 -5.65 -7.94 7.37
CA ASP A 422 -5.27 -8.55 6.09
C ASP A 422 -3.85 -8.11 5.70
N ASN A 423 -2.92 -9.05 5.55
CA ASN A 423 -1.50 -8.77 5.26
C ASN A 423 -1.20 -8.53 3.76
N VAL A 424 -2.14 -7.88 3.04
CA VAL A 424 -2.07 -7.66 1.60
C VAL A 424 -2.22 -6.18 1.28
N PHE A 425 -1.25 -5.63 0.55
CA PHE A 425 -1.30 -4.25 0.07
C PHE A 425 -2.09 -4.16 -1.26
N PRO A 426 -2.89 -3.10 -1.48
CA PRO A 426 -3.27 -2.05 -0.52
C PRO A 426 -4.25 -2.57 0.56
N GLN A 427 -4.23 -2.07 1.79
CA GLN A 427 -5.13 -2.54 2.85
C GLN A 427 -6.36 -1.62 2.99
N ALA A 428 -7.52 -2.23 3.23
CA ALA A 428 -8.73 -1.51 3.63
C ALA A 428 -8.60 -0.96 5.07
N PRO A 429 -9.45 0.02 5.47
CA PRO A 429 -9.51 0.48 6.85
C PRO A 429 -9.83 -0.63 7.84
N PHE A 430 -9.35 -0.50 9.08
CA PHE A 430 -9.74 -1.40 10.17
C PHE A 430 -11.25 -1.36 10.39
N LYS A 431 -11.81 -2.55 10.62
CA LYS A 431 -13.20 -2.77 10.99
C LYS A 431 -13.26 -3.96 11.92
N ASP A 432 -14.23 -3.96 12.81
CA ASP A 432 -14.56 -5.13 13.61
C ASP A 432 -14.83 -6.34 12.69
N ARG A 433 -14.27 -7.49 13.07
CA ARG A 433 -14.47 -8.75 12.36
C ARG A 433 -15.86 -9.31 12.59
N VAL A 434 -16.42 -9.06 13.77
CA VAL A 434 -17.80 -9.38 14.14
C VAL A 434 -18.44 -8.10 14.66
N GLU A 435 -19.59 -7.73 14.09
CA GLU A 435 -20.32 -6.52 14.47
C GLU A 435 -20.81 -6.62 15.92
N ASN A 436 -20.38 -5.70 16.79
CA ASN A 436 -20.57 -5.72 18.26
C ASN A 436 -19.86 -6.88 18.98
N GLY A 437 -19.07 -7.67 18.24
CA GLY A 437 -18.31 -8.84 18.67
C GLY A 437 -19.12 -9.96 19.35
N GLU A 438 -18.45 -11.06 19.70
CA GLU A 438 -19.05 -12.18 20.45
C GLU A 438 -18.53 -12.17 21.89
N SER A 439 -19.44 -12.04 22.88
CA SER A 439 -19.07 -12.20 24.29
C SER A 439 -18.56 -13.61 24.52
N MET A 440 -17.34 -13.73 25.04
CA MET A 440 -16.85 -15.01 25.50
C MET A 440 -17.19 -15.20 26.98
N ASP A 441 -17.86 -16.30 27.31
CA ASP A 441 -18.12 -16.69 28.70
C ASP A 441 -16.86 -17.38 29.26
N LEU A 442 -15.80 -16.57 29.48
CA LEU A 442 -14.54 -17.02 30.05
C LEU A 442 -14.48 -16.64 31.54
N PRO A 443 -14.31 -17.60 32.46
CA PRO A 443 -14.10 -17.31 33.88
C PRO A 443 -12.91 -16.34 34.06
N GLY A 444 -13.11 -15.22 34.73
CA GLY A 444 -12.06 -14.20 34.96
C GLY A 444 -11.77 -13.28 33.77
N ALA A 445 -12.59 -13.33 32.71
CA ALA A 445 -12.47 -12.49 31.51
C ALA A 445 -13.84 -11.92 31.07
N GLU A 446 -14.68 -11.57 32.06
CA GLU A 446 -15.96 -10.91 31.82
C GLU A 446 -15.72 -9.59 31.06
N GLY A 447 -16.34 -9.46 29.88
CA GLY A 447 -16.21 -8.26 29.04
C GLY A 447 -15.28 -8.39 27.83
N ILE A 448 -14.52 -9.48 27.68
CA ILE A 448 -13.74 -9.72 26.46
C ILE A 448 -14.69 -10.06 25.30
N VAL A 449 -14.79 -9.12 24.35
CA VAL A 449 -15.61 -9.28 23.16
C VAL A 449 -14.72 -9.71 21.99
N ASN A 450 -14.87 -10.94 21.51
CA ASN A 450 -14.08 -11.44 20.40
C ASN A 450 -14.49 -10.79 19.07
N GLY A 451 -13.50 -10.40 18.27
CA GLY A 451 -13.71 -9.82 16.94
C GLY A 451 -14.05 -8.32 16.94
N SER A 452 -14.16 -7.67 18.09
CA SER A 452 -14.22 -6.20 18.18
C SER A 452 -12.83 -5.60 18.40
N LEU A 453 -12.60 -4.41 17.87
CA LEU A 453 -11.36 -3.65 18.08
C LEU A 453 -11.46 -2.70 19.30
N GLY A 454 -12.60 -2.66 19.99
CA GLY A 454 -12.82 -1.82 21.18
C GLY A 454 -12.86 -0.31 20.93
N LEU A 455 -12.86 0.12 19.66
CA LEU A 455 -12.80 1.54 19.30
C LEU A 455 -14.11 2.29 19.63
N GLN A 456 -15.23 1.59 19.76
CA GLN A 456 -16.50 2.15 20.22
C GLN A 456 -16.39 2.74 21.63
N TYR A 457 -15.65 2.08 22.53
CA TYR A 457 -15.46 2.56 23.90
C TYR A 457 -14.65 3.86 23.94
N VAL A 458 -13.69 4.01 23.01
CA VAL A 458 -12.92 5.26 22.83
C VAL A 458 -13.81 6.42 22.41
N GLU A 459 -14.82 6.18 21.57
CA GLU A 459 -15.77 7.21 21.13
C GLU A 459 -16.71 7.68 22.27
N GLU A 460 -17.03 6.79 23.21
CA GLU A 460 -17.95 7.02 24.33
C GLU A 460 -17.27 7.60 25.59
N ALA A 461 -15.99 7.30 25.81
CA ALA A 461 -15.23 7.64 27.01
C ALA A 461 -15.38 9.11 27.47
N GLY A 462 -15.88 9.34 28.68
CA GLY A 462 -15.98 10.68 29.27
C GLY A 462 -17.06 11.57 28.63
N ARG A 463 -17.95 10.98 27.82
CA ARG A 463 -19.13 11.64 27.22
C ARG A 463 -20.44 11.08 27.77
N GLU A 464 -20.41 10.40 28.91
CA GLU A 464 -21.59 9.76 29.49
C GLU A 464 -22.71 10.79 29.74
N GLY A 465 -23.91 10.50 29.21
CA GLY A 465 -25.06 11.39 29.34
C GLY A 465 -25.10 12.59 28.37
N GLN A 466 -24.16 12.71 27.43
CA GLN A 466 -24.21 13.69 26.34
C GLN A 466 -25.02 13.15 25.14
N ASP A 467 -25.61 14.05 24.35
CA ASP A 467 -26.31 13.67 23.10
C ASP A 467 -25.30 13.25 22.03
N SER A 468 -25.31 11.96 21.67
CA SER A 468 -24.40 11.37 20.70
C SER A 468 -24.56 11.90 19.28
N LYS A 469 -25.67 12.58 18.96
CA LYS A 469 -25.91 13.17 17.64
C LYS A 469 -24.93 14.26 17.25
N ASN A 470 -24.34 14.95 18.24
CA ASN A 470 -23.41 16.06 18.01
C ASN A 470 -21.95 15.68 18.27
N TRP A 471 -21.66 14.40 18.50
CA TRP A 471 -20.31 13.97 18.79
C TRP A 471 -19.42 14.09 17.55
N THR A 472 -18.30 14.78 17.71
CA THR A 472 -17.19 14.68 16.78
C THR A 472 -16.49 13.34 17.01
N LYS A 473 -16.26 12.62 15.91
CA LYS A 473 -15.53 11.36 15.94
C LYS A 473 -14.11 11.57 16.46
N ARG A 474 -13.65 10.67 17.34
CA ARG A 474 -12.30 10.70 17.92
C ARG A 474 -11.31 9.86 17.13
N VAL A 475 -11.73 8.71 16.60
CA VAL A 475 -10.85 7.75 15.92
C VAL A 475 -11.28 7.50 14.46
N HIS A 476 -10.36 7.71 13.54
CA HIS A 476 -10.56 7.53 12.10
C HIS A 476 -9.67 6.40 11.58
N CYS A 477 -10.25 5.23 11.34
CA CYS A 477 -9.56 4.16 10.62
C CYS A 477 -9.56 4.46 9.11
N VAL A 478 -8.38 4.41 8.48
CA VAL A 478 -8.19 4.74 7.06
C VAL A 478 -7.48 3.60 6.33
N SER A 479 -7.40 3.63 5.00
CA SER A 479 -6.69 2.62 4.22
C SER A 479 -5.17 2.76 4.28
N ASN A 480 -4.47 1.75 3.78
CA ASN A 480 -3.05 1.83 3.46
C ASN A 480 -2.84 1.53 1.96
N PRO A 481 -2.44 2.51 1.13
CA PRO A 481 -2.13 3.89 1.49
C PRO A 481 -3.41 4.69 1.73
N SER A 482 -3.29 5.87 2.36
CA SER A 482 -4.41 6.81 2.47
C SER A 482 -4.00 8.25 2.22
N THR A 483 -4.88 8.97 1.53
CA THR A 483 -4.87 10.43 1.44
C THR A 483 -6.12 10.98 2.10
N PHE A 484 -5.97 12.00 2.94
CA PHE A 484 -7.11 12.66 3.58
C PHE A 484 -6.85 14.14 3.81
N LYS A 485 -7.92 14.87 4.09
CA LYS A 485 -7.89 16.30 4.37
C LYS A 485 -8.10 16.50 5.86
N VAL A 486 -7.34 17.43 6.41
CA VAL A 486 -7.52 17.90 7.78
C VAL A 486 -8.01 19.33 7.72
N ARG A 487 -9.16 19.59 8.31
CA ARG A 487 -9.76 20.93 8.36
C ARG A 487 -10.21 21.23 9.78
N ARG A 488 -10.21 22.50 10.16
CA ARG A 488 -10.99 22.94 11.33
C ARG A 488 -12.41 23.20 10.85
N SER A 489 -13.40 22.67 11.56
CA SER A 489 -14.82 22.76 11.20
C SER A 489 -15.62 23.45 12.30
N TYR A 490 -16.76 24.02 11.90
CA TYR A 490 -17.83 24.41 12.82
C TYR A 490 -19.18 23.90 12.30
N GLU A 491 -20.10 23.65 13.23
CA GLU A 491 -21.52 23.33 13.01
C GLU A 491 -22.16 24.23 11.94
N GLU A 492 -22.94 23.62 11.04
CA GLU A 492 -23.73 24.33 10.03
C GLU A 492 -24.70 25.31 10.72
N ARG A 493 -24.39 26.61 10.67
CA ARG A 493 -25.43 27.64 10.84
C ARG A 493 -26.19 27.77 9.53
N SER A 494 -27.49 28.01 9.63
CA SER A 494 -28.40 28.11 8.49
C SER A 494 -27.95 29.17 7.48
N ASP A 495 -28.25 28.94 6.20
CA ASP A 495 -27.91 29.84 5.09
C ASP A 495 -28.41 31.30 5.30
N GLU A 496 -29.40 31.51 6.15
CA GLU A 496 -29.93 32.84 6.51
C GLU A 496 -28.97 33.69 7.35
N ASP A 497 -28.13 33.08 8.18
CA ASP A 497 -27.16 33.79 9.01
C ASP A 497 -25.94 34.26 8.18
N VAL A 498 -25.58 33.48 7.16
CA VAL A 498 -24.47 33.76 6.23
C VAL A 498 -24.80 34.93 5.28
N GLU A 499 -26.08 35.09 4.91
CA GLU A 499 -26.56 36.21 4.08
C GLU A 499 -26.49 37.57 4.81
N ARG A 500 -26.59 37.59 6.15
CA ARG A 500 -26.52 38.84 6.94
C ARG A 500 -25.12 39.43 7.00
N GLU A 501 -24.09 38.60 7.12
CA GLU A 501 -22.68 39.06 7.20
C GLU A 501 -22.09 39.47 5.85
N ARG A 502 -22.58 38.91 4.73
CA ARG A 502 -22.17 39.31 3.37
C ARG A 502 -22.39 40.79 3.04
N ARG A 503 -23.19 41.51 3.83
CA ARG A 503 -23.46 42.94 3.63
C ARG A 503 -22.40 43.89 4.22
N GLY A 504 -21.36 43.38 4.91
CA GLY A 504 -20.38 44.25 5.56
C GLY A 504 -18.96 43.70 5.58
N SER A 505 -18.20 43.85 4.49
CA SER A 505 -16.79 44.33 4.51
C SER A 505 -16.08 44.08 3.17
N LEU A 506 -15.15 44.99 2.89
CA LEU A 506 -14.50 45.25 1.61
C LEU A 506 -13.22 44.43 1.35
N SER A 507 -12.82 44.51 0.08
CA SER A 507 -11.67 43.95 -0.64
C SER A 507 -10.37 43.65 0.13
N LEU A 508 -9.73 42.53 -0.22
CA LEU A 508 -8.29 42.35 -0.01
C LEU A 508 -7.59 41.86 -1.29
N GLU A 509 -6.68 42.71 -1.77
CA GLU A 509 -5.63 42.35 -2.72
C GLU A 509 -4.67 41.31 -2.13
N GLN A 510 -4.18 40.46 -3.03
CA GLN A 510 -2.92 39.72 -3.01
C GLN A 510 -2.43 39.10 -1.67
N ARG A 511 -2.50 37.77 -1.58
CA ARG A 511 -1.34 36.86 -1.35
C ARG A 511 -1.78 35.40 -1.41
N LEU A 512 -0.90 34.55 -1.96
CA LEU A 512 -1.07 33.11 -2.16
C LEU A 512 -0.54 32.32 -0.93
N SER A 513 -1.26 31.27 -0.52
CA SER A 513 -0.76 30.20 0.37
C SER A 513 -1.45 28.86 0.01
N ARG A 514 -1.15 27.73 0.66
CA ARG A 514 -1.55 26.36 0.26
C ARG A 514 -2.41 25.69 1.34
N SER A 515 -3.39 24.86 0.96
CA SER A 515 -4.14 23.98 1.85
C SER A 515 -3.36 22.67 2.09
N LEU A 516 -3.46 22.09 3.29
CA LEU A 516 -2.73 20.88 3.67
C LEU A 516 -3.56 19.64 3.31
N SER A 517 -3.09 18.85 2.36
CA SER A 517 -3.54 17.47 2.15
C SER A 517 -2.44 16.54 2.63
N LEU A 518 -2.78 15.57 3.48
CA LEU A 518 -1.80 14.63 4.03
C LEU A 518 -1.89 13.32 3.22
N LEU A 519 -0.77 12.89 2.65
CA LEU A 519 -0.60 11.56 2.09
C LEU A 519 0.23 10.74 3.09
N VAL A 520 -0.33 9.63 3.58
CA VAL A 520 0.37 8.72 4.47
C VAL A 520 0.69 7.44 3.71
N LEU A 521 2.00 7.16 3.62
CA LEU A 521 2.54 5.93 3.07
C LEU A 521 3.27 5.22 4.21
N PRO A 522 2.68 4.20 4.87
CA PRO A 522 3.39 3.38 5.84
C PRO A 522 4.36 2.49 5.05
N LEU A 523 5.57 3.00 4.84
CA LEU A 523 6.61 2.27 4.12
C LEU A 523 7.35 1.37 5.11
N SER A 524 7.08 0.08 5.07
CA SER A 524 7.98 -0.92 5.63
C SER A 524 9.34 -0.78 4.94
N PRO A 525 10.49 -0.86 5.65
CA PRO A 525 11.81 -0.88 5.02
C PRO A 525 11.96 -1.97 3.94
N LYS A 526 11.13 -3.02 3.99
CA LYS A 526 11.10 -4.09 2.98
C LYS A 526 10.40 -3.70 1.66
N GLN A 527 9.62 -2.62 1.64
CA GLN A 527 8.88 -2.15 0.46
C GLN A 527 9.60 -0.98 -0.27
N LEU A 528 10.65 -0.43 0.34
CA LEU A 528 11.46 0.67 -0.21
C LEU A 528 12.70 0.20 -0.99
N PHE A 529 12.95 -1.11 -1.08
CA PHE A 529 14.17 -1.67 -1.70
C PHE A 529 13.91 -2.88 -2.59
#